data_AF-A0A1F7ILL0-F1
#
_entry.id   AF-A0A1F7ILL0-F1
#
_cell.length_a   1.000
_cell.length_b   1.000
_cell.length_c   1.000
_cell.angle_alpha   90.00
_cell.angle_beta   90.00
_cell.angle_gamma   90.00
#
_symmetry.space_group_name_H-M   'P 1'
#
loop_
_entity.id
_entity.type
_entity.pdbx_description
1 polymer ?
#
loop_
_entity_poly.entity_id
_entity_poly.type
_entity_poly.pdbx_seq_one_letter_code
_entity_poly.pdbx_strand_id
1 'polypeptide(L)'
;MWKTIIFLGIIATAVFTANFLRSLFNKAENFKKVTQEAQSYISCGCGCCGFDKPLAEIAKVECLYKLKGESIEEKIEQDKKLTPEQCAAVGCSFPIKYVYCD
;
A
#
# COMPACT_ATOMS: atom_id res chain seq x y z
N MET A 1 24.80 31.93 -35.54
CA MET A 1 24.20 30.61 -35.82
C MET A 1 24.37 29.58 -34.69
N TRP A 2 25.48 29.57 -33.93
CA TRP A 2 25.65 28.61 -32.80
C TRP A 2 24.65 28.82 -31.65
N LYS A 3 24.41 30.07 -31.24
CA LYS A 3 23.51 30.39 -30.11
C LYS A 3 22.09 29.81 -30.28
N THR A 4 21.54 29.84 -31.48
CA THR A 4 20.22 29.28 -31.81
C THR A 4 20.15 27.76 -31.69
N ILE A 5 21.26 27.04 -31.92
CA ILE A 5 21.32 25.58 -31.83
C ILE A 5 21.30 25.14 -30.35
N ILE A 6 21.99 25.88 -29.48
CA ILE A 6 22.00 25.59 -28.03
C ILE A 6 20.60 25.78 -27.44
N PHE A 7 19.91 26.86 -27.81
CA PHE A 7 18.55 27.11 -27.33
C PHE A 7 17.56 26.01 -27.72
N LEU A 8 17.63 25.50 -28.95
CA LEU A 8 16.78 24.39 -29.39
C LEU A 8 17.11 23.08 -28.66
N GLY A 9 18.38 22.81 -28.38
CA GLY A 9 18.80 21.63 -27.61
C GLY A 9 18.25 21.62 -26.18
N ILE A 10 18.25 22.76 -25.50
CA ILE A 10 17.72 22.89 -24.12
C ILE A 10 16.20 22.69 -24.09
N ILE A 11 15.48 23.22 -25.09
CA ILE A 11 14.02 23.05 -25.17
C ILE A 11 13.68 21.58 -25.40
N ALA A 12 14.40 20.90 -26.30
CA ALA A 12 14.17 19.49 -26.58
C ALA A 12 14.41 18.59 -25.35
N THR A 13 15.46 18.84 -24.57
CA THR A 13 15.73 18.08 -23.34
C THR A 13 14.69 18.35 -22.25
N ALA A 14 14.25 19.60 -22.10
CA ALA A 14 13.19 19.94 -21.13
C ALA A 14 11.84 19.28 -21.46
N VAL A 15 11.47 19.21 -22.74
CA VAL A 15 10.24 18.52 -23.18
C VAL A 15 10.35 17.01 -22.95
N PHE A 16 11.52 16.43 -23.23
CA PHE A 16 11.74 15.00 -23.02
C PHE A 16 11.68 14.61 -21.54
N THR A 17 12.32 15.39 -20.66
CA THR A 17 12.29 15.13 -19.21
C THR A 17 10.90 15.32 -18.61
N ALA A 18 10.15 16.34 -19.05
CA ALA A 18 8.77 16.55 -18.61
C ALA A 18 7.85 15.39 -18.99
N ASN A 19 7.95 14.88 -20.23
CA ASN A 19 7.16 13.73 -20.68
C ASN A 19 7.54 12.44 -19.93
N PHE A 20 8.84 12.23 -19.66
CA PHE A 20 9.31 11.08 -18.91
C PHE A 20 8.82 11.09 -17.46
N LEU A 21 8.92 12.25 -16.78
CA LEU A 21 8.39 12.42 -15.42
C LEU A 21 6.87 12.17 -15.37
N ARG A 22 6.11 12.70 -16.34
CA ARG A 22 4.66 12.47 -16.41
C ARG A 22 4.30 10.99 -16.57
N SER A 23 5.07 10.26 -17.38
CA SER A 23 4.90 8.81 -17.57
C SER A 23 5.15 8.04 -16.26
N LEU A 24 6.19 8.40 -15.52
CA LEU A 24 6.50 7.79 -14.22
C LEU A 24 5.39 8.05 -13.18
N PHE A 25 4.88 9.28 -13.10
CA PHE A 25 3.76 9.61 -12.21
C PHE A 25 2.50 8.81 -12.55
N ASN A 26 2.11 8.76 -13.83
CA ASN A 26 0.96 7.98 -14.26
C ASN A 26 1.11 6.49 -13.92
N LYS A 27 2.31 5.92 -14.06
CA LYS A 27 2.57 4.53 -13.70
C LYS A 27 2.48 4.30 -12.19
N ALA A 28 2.98 5.24 -11.39
CA ALA A 28 2.90 5.18 -9.93
C ALA A 28 1.45 5.27 -9.41
N GLU A 29 0.64 6.17 -10.00
CA GLU A 29 -0.77 6.30 -9.63
C GLU A 29 -1.59 5.09 -10.05
N ASN A 30 -1.37 4.54 -11.24
CA ASN A 30 -2.05 3.32 -11.67
C ASN A 30 -1.63 2.12 -10.82
N PHE A 31 -0.36 2.01 -10.44
CA PHE A 31 0.08 0.98 -9.50
C PHE A 31 -0.63 1.13 -8.16
N LYS A 32 -0.73 2.35 -7.62
CA LYS A 32 -1.47 2.64 -6.38
C LYS A 32 -2.96 2.29 -6.49
N LYS A 33 -3.61 2.57 -7.62
CA LYS A 33 -5.02 2.24 -7.88
C LYS A 33 -5.28 0.74 -8.03
N VAL A 34 -4.42 0.02 -8.75
CA VAL A 34 -4.52 -1.44 -8.90
C VAL A 34 -4.36 -2.15 -7.56
N THR A 35 -3.54 -1.62 -6.65
CA THR A 35 -3.52 -2.11 -5.27
C THR A 35 -4.85 -1.84 -4.57
N GLN A 36 -5.42 -0.63 -4.68
CA GLN A 36 -6.64 -0.24 -3.96
C GLN A 36 -7.93 -0.98 -4.35
N GLU A 37 -8.06 -1.49 -5.58
CA GLU A 37 -9.33 -2.12 -6.03
C GLU A 37 -9.46 -3.61 -5.68
N ALA A 38 -8.39 -4.28 -5.25
CA ALA A 38 -8.41 -5.69 -4.82
C ALA A 38 -7.76 -5.90 -3.43
N GLN A 39 -7.63 -4.82 -2.65
CA GLN A 39 -6.97 -4.85 -1.36
C GLN A 39 -7.84 -5.58 -0.34
N SER A 40 -7.42 -6.77 0.03
CA SER A 40 -7.72 -7.36 1.34
C SER A 40 -6.40 -7.56 2.05
N TYR A 41 -6.39 -7.38 3.37
CA TYR A 41 -5.17 -7.51 4.16
C TYR A 41 -5.41 -8.41 5.35
N ILE A 42 -4.57 -9.42 5.52
CA ILE A 42 -4.61 -10.29 6.69
C ILE A 42 -3.53 -9.80 7.66
N SER A 43 -3.95 -9.22 8.78
CA SER A 43 -3.10 -8.88 9.91
C SER A 43 -2.85 -10.13 10.74
N CYS A 44 -1.59 -10.37 11.09
CA CYS A 44 -1.24 -11.35 12.12
C CYS A 44 -1.39 -10.75 13.52
N GLY A 45 -1.39 -9.41 13.67
CA GLY A 45 -1.46 -8.73 14.95
C GLY A 45 -0.32 -9.18 15.86
N CYS A 46 -0.66 -9.37 17.14
CA CYS A 46 0.23 -9.99 18.12
C CYS A 46 0.12 -11.52 18.18
N GLY A 47 -0.47 -12.12 17.14
CA GLY A 47 -0.70 -13.54 16.98
C GLY A 47 0.45 -14.28 16.31
N CYS A 48 0.68 -15.48 16.81
CA CYS A 48 1.57 -16.48 16.30
C CYS A 48 1.13 -16.90 14.87
N CYS A 49 1.74 -16.38 13.80
CA CYS A 49 1.37 -16.80 12.41
C CYS A 49 1.63 -18.30 12.12
N GLY A 50 2.12 -19.08 13.10
CA GLY A 50 2.37 -20.51 13.03
C GLY A 50 1.12 -21.35 13.30
N PHE A 51 0.08 -21.14 12.49
CA PHE A 51 -1.11 -21.99 12.53
C PHE A 51 -0.97 -23.15 11.54
N ASP A 52 -1.53 -24.31 11.88
CA ASP A 52 -1.52 -25.52 11.02
C ASP A 52 -2.36 -25.36 9.74
N LYS A 53 -3.21 -24.32 9.68
CA LYS A 53 -4.12 -24.03 8.58
C LYS A 53 -3.77 -22.69 7.92
N PRO A 54 -4.10 -22.50 6.62
CA PRO A 54 -3.85 -21.24 5.93
C PRO A 54 -4.49 -20.06 6.66
N LEU A 55 -3.73 -18.97 6.86
CA LEU A 55 -4.21 -17.77 7.54
C LEU A 55 -5.52 -17.24 6.95
N ALA A 56 -5.72 -17.37 5.64
CA ALA A 56 -6.95 -16.96 4.96
C ALA A 56 -8.20 -17.73 5.39
N GLU A 57 -8.07 -18.96 5.87
CA GLU A 57 -9.19 -19.80 6.30
C GLU A 57 -9.56 -19.58 7.76
N ILE A 58 -8.57 -19.27 8.59
CA ILE A 58 -8.75 -19.06 10.03
C ILE A 58 -8.93 -17.59 10.39
N ALA A 59 -8.65 -16.67 9.46
CA ALA A 59 -8.75 -15.25 9.72
C ALA A 59 -10.20 -14.83 9.90
N LYS A 60 -10.45 -14.09 10.97
CA LYS A 60 -11.72 -13.43 11.20
C LYS A 60 -11.85 -12.26 10.21
N VAL A 61 -12.94 -12.20 9.46
CA VAL A 61 -13.18 -11.09 8.54
C VAL A 61 -13.64 -9.86 9.32
N GLU A 62 -13.02 -8.72 9.04
CA GLU A 62 -13.41 -7.41 9.55
C GLU A 62 -13.63 -6.45 8.38
N CYS A 63 -14.81 -5.81 8.40
CA CYS A 63 -15.20 -4.86 7.38
C CYS A 63 -14.64 -3.47 7.69
N LEU A 64 -13.91 -2.92 6.73
CA LEU A 64 -13.55 -1.52 6.67
C LEU A 64 -14.55 -0.77 5.79
N TYR A 65 -14.80 0.48 6.12
CA TYR A 65 -15.71 1.35 5.38
C TYR A 65 -14.96 2.59 4.88
N LYS A 66 -14.84 2.73 3.55
CA LYS A 66 -14.19 3.90 2.93
C LYS A 66 -14.89 5.19 3.31
N LEU A 67 -16.22 5.15 3.42
CA LEU A 67 -17.04 6.31 3.82
C LEU A 67 -16.75 6.80 5.25
N LYS A 68 -16.20 5.93 6.11
CA LYS A 68 -15.78 6.30 7.47
C LYS A 68 -14.31 6.74 7.54
N GLY A 69 -13.62 6.79 6.40
CA GLY A 69 -12.21 7.13 6.32
C GLY A 69 -11.26 6.01 6.75
N GLU A 70 -11.76 4.79 6.93
CA GLU A 70 -10.90 3.65 7.28
C GLU A 70 -10.11 3.19 6.07
N SER A 71 -8.83 2.88 6.26
CA SER A 71 -7.99 2.35 5.19
C SER A 71 -7.26 1.07 5.56
N ILE A 72 -7.04 0.23 4.54
CA ILE A 72 -6.22 -0.97 4.65
C ILE A 72 -4.77 -0.59 4.94
N GLU A 73 -4.29 0.51 4.37
CA GLU A 73 -2.95 1.03 4.60
C GLU A 73 -2.70 1.37 6.08
N GLU A 74 -3.67 1.98 6.76
CA GLU A 74 -3.57 2.24 8.21
C GLU A 74 -3.46 0.96 9.02
N LYS A 75 -4.21 -0.09 8.67
CA LYS A 75 -4.13 -1.39 9.35
C LYS A 75 -2.76 -2.04 9.14
N ILE A 76 -2.19 -1.97 7.93
CA ILE A 76 -0.84 -2.45 7.63
C ILE A 76 0.20 -1.69 8.45
N GLU A 77 0.08 -0.37 8.55
CA GLU A 77 1.02 0.45 9.31
C GLU A 77 0.92 0.20 10.82
N GLN A 78 -0.28 -0.03 11.34
CA GLN A 78 -0.50 -0.43 12.73
C GLN A 78 0.15 -1.77 13.03
N ASP A 79 -0.04 -2.78 12.17
CA ASP A 79 0.55 -4.12 12.33
C ASP A 79 2.09 -4.05 12.37
N LYS A 80 2.70 -3.22 11.51
CA LYS A 80 4.16 -3.00 11.47
C LYS A 80 4.73 -2.32 12.70
N LYS A 81 3.91 -1.57 13.44
CA LYS A 81 4.32 -0.84 14.64
C LYS A 81 4.23 -1.69 15.92
N LEU A 82 3.66 -2.89 15.83
CA LEU A 82 3.56 -3.78 16.97
C LEU A 82 4.94 -4.24 17.42
N THR A 83 5.26 -4.01 18.69
CA THR A 83 6.52 -4.50 19.28
C THR A 83 6.31 -5.86 19.94
N PRO A 84 7.38 -6.66 20.10
CA PRO A 84 7.31 -7.91 20.85
C PRO A 84 6.76 -7.72 22.27
N GLU A 85 7.07 -6.60 22.96
CA GLU A 85 6.54 -6.35 24.30
C GLU A 85 5.03 -6.10 24.29
N GLN A 86 4.53 -5.33 23.31
CA GLN A 86 3.10 -5.13 23.13
C GLN A 86 2.42 -6.48 22.91
N CYS A 87 3.02 -7.35 22.10
CA CYS A 87 2.48 -8.66 21.81
C CYS A 87 2.53 -9.65 22.96
N ALA A 88 3.56 -9.58 23.81
CA ALA A 88 3.59 -10.33 25.06
C ALA A 88 2.46 -9.92 26.01
N ALA A 89 2.05 -8.65 26.01
CA ALA A 89 0.99 -8.14 26.87
C ALA A 89 -0.43 -8.50 26.40
N VAL A 90 -0.69 -8.55 25.08
CA VAL A 90 -2.02 -8.92 24.54
C VAL A 90 -2.20 -10.42 24.34
N GLY A 91 -1.11 -11.19 24.27
CA GLY A 91 -1.13 -12.62 23.97
C GLY A 91 -1.39 -12.93 22.48
N CYS A 92 -1.28 -14.21 22.09
CA CYS A 92 -1.53 -14.60 20.70
C CYS A 92 -3.03 -14.54 20.36
N SER A 93 -3.39 -13.74 19.36
CA SER A 93 -4.74 -13.63 18.81
C SER A 93 -4.86 -14.34 17.45
N PHE A 94 -6.10 -14.64 17.02
CA PHE A 94 -6.36 -15.10 15.66
C PHE A 94 -6.09 -13.98 14.64
N PRO A 95 -5.66 -14.32 13.40
CA PRO A 95 -5.45 -13.33 12.36
C PRO A 95 -6.77 -12.66 11.97
N ILE A 96 -6.69 -11.41 11.53
CA ILE A 96 -7.86 -10.62 11.09
C ILE A 96 -7.69 -10.28 9.62
N LYS A 97 -8.69 -10.61 8.80
CA LYS A 97 -8.76 -10.26 7.39
C LYS A 97 -9.60 -9.00 7.22
N TYR A 98 -8.95 -7.88 6.97
CA TYR A 98 -9.58 -6.62 6.62
C TYR A 98 -9.97 -6.60 5.14
N VAL A 99 -11.22 -6.24 4.88
CA VAL A 99 -11.80 -6.08 3.54
C VAL A 99 -12.68 -4.84 3.51
N TYR A 100 -12.79 -4.17 2.37
CA TYR A 100 -13.83 -3.15 2.19
C TYR A 100 -15.18 -3.85 1.95
N CYS A 101 -16.21 -3.42 2.68
CA CYS A 101 -17.57 -4.01 2.61
C CYS A 101 -18.60 -3.10 1.96
N ASP A 102 -18.18 -1.94 1.47
CA ASP A 102 -18.95 -0.89 0.81
C ASP A 102 -18.64 -0.76 -0.69
#